data_AF-A0A850R598-F1
#
_entry.id   AF-A0A850R598-F1
#
_cell.length_a   1.000
_cell.length_b   1.000
_cell.length_c   1.000
_cell.angle_alpha   90.00
_cell.angle_beta   90.00
_cell.angle_gamma   90.00
#
_symmetry.space_group_name_H-M   'P 1'
#
loop_
_entity.id
_entity.type
_entity.pdbx_description
1 polymer ?
#
loop_
_entity_poly.entity_id
_entity_poly.type
_entity_poly.pdbx_seq_one_letter_code
_entity_poly.pdbx_strand_id
1 'polypeptide(L)'
;MTPAQFPESECLKTCSFSALKLYEQCPYAAHLKYIRRLPTPEPLESSPLIRGQRVHEYAENYIRGTTETLHKSLEQLSQRFELLREFYGEGKVLVEEEWALTRELEPCAWNADTVWLRCKADAVILHDPLTATVIDFKTGRRFGNEIKHNQQAQLYAALAFFLFPSLTDITTQLWYTDEKGLVAEKHIQRIKGQELFNKFIDKFRAMTSATRFPPRPNVMNCKWCDYGTQKGTGDCTFAVEPL
;
A
#
# COMPACT_ATOMS: atom_id res chain seq x y z
N MET A 1 23.91 -22.58 4.88
CA MET A 1 24.41 -21.32 4.30
C MET A 1 24.35 -20.25 5.35
N THR A 2 25.48 -19.70 5.76
CA THR A 2 25.56 -18.56 6.67
C THR A 2 24.94 -17.34 5.97
N PRO A 3 23.99 -16.62 6.59
CA PRO A 3 23.44 -15.40 6.00
C PRO A 3 24.58 -14.40 5.84
N ALA A 4 24.79 -13.88 4.63
CA ALA A 4 25.73 -12.79 4.39
C ALA A 4 25.38 -11.62 5.32
N GLN A 5 26.38 -11.15 6.08
CA GLN A 5 26.27 -9.94 6.89
C GLN A 5 26.66 -8.76 5.99
N PHE A 6 25.77 -7.77 5.88
CA PHE A 6 25.99 -6.59 5.06
C PHE A 6 26.28 -5.38 5.96
N PRO A 7 27.12 -4.41 5.54
CA PRO A 7 27.46 -3.22 6.33
C PRO A 7 26.24 -2.31 6.59
N GLU A 8 26.31 -1.46 7.61
CA GLU A 8 25.23 -0.54 8.04
C GLU A 8 24.73 0.41 6.94
N SER A 9 25.58 0.72 5.95
CA SER A 9 25.25 1.47 4.74
C SER A 9 24.21 0.77 3.83
N GLU A 10 23.85 -0.47 4.14
CA GLU A 10 22.90 -1.31 3.40
C GLU A 10 21.57 -1.51 4.16
N CYS A 11 21.09 -0.52 4.92
CA CYS A 11 19.75 -0.57 5.52
C CYS A 11 18.70 0.13 4.64
N LEU A 12 17.43 -0.28 4.73
CA LEU A 12 16.34 0.44 4.07
C LEU A 12 16.10 1.77 4.78
N LYS A 13 16.37 2.89 4.09
CA LYS A 13 16.24 4.24 4.67
C LYS A 13 14.78 4.69 4.84
N THR A 14 13.88 4.18 4.00
CA THR A 14 12.45 4.53 4.01
C THR A 14 11.59 3.28 3.98
N CYS A 15 10.37 3.37 4.47
CA CYS A 15 9.40 2.29 4.51
C CYS A 15 8.05 2.68 3.88
N SER A 16 7.35 1.67 3.38
CA SER A 16 5.98 1.72 2.87
C SER A 16 5.35 0.35 3.05
N PHE A 17 4.03 0.24 2.91
CA PHE A 17 3.34 -1.05 3.04
C PHE A 17 3.88 -2.10 2.04
N SER A 18 4.07 -1.70 0.78
CA SER A 18 4.61 -2.58 -0.27
C SER A 18 6.04 -3.03 0.01
N ALA A 19 6.89 -2.14 0.56
CA ALA A 19 8.25 -2.47 0.95
C ALA A 19 8.27 -3.47 2.11
N LEU A 20 7.43 -3.23 3.14
CA LEU A 20 7.28 -4.14 4.28
C LEU A 20 6.79 -5.52 3.83
N LYS A 21 5.79 -5.58 2.94
CA LYS A 21 5.31 -6.84 2.39
C LYS A 21 6.42 -7.62 1.69
N LEU A 22 7.21 -6.96 0.84
CA LEU A 22 8.31 -7.60 0.13
C LEU A 22 9.36 -8.13 1.12
N TYR A 23 9.70 -7.34 2.14
CA TYR A 23 10.65 -7.73 3.17
C TYR A 23 10.15 -8.92 4.01
N GLU A 24 8.88 -8.91 4.44
CA GLU A 24 8.28 -10.04 5.17
C GLU A 24 8.20 -11.31 4.31
N GLN A 25 7.96 -11.16 3.00
CA GLN A 25 7.96 -12.27 2.05
C GLN A 25 9.36 -12.84 1.84
N CYS A 26 10.34 -11.99 1.52
CA CYS A 26 11.73 -12.35 1.32
C CYS A 26 12.64 -11.12 1.54
N PRO A 27 13.39 -11.05 2.67
CA PRO A 27 14.30 -9.94 2.96
C PRO A 27 15.32 -9.70 1.84
N TYR A 28 15.86 -10.76 1.23
CA TYR A 28 16.81 -10.64 0.14
C TYR A 28 16.22 -9.94 -1.09
N ALA A 29 14.96 -10.22 -1.46
CA ALA A 29 14.31 -9.53 -2.58
C ALA A 29 14.12 -8.03 -2.28
N ALA A 30 13.82 -7.67 -1.03
CA ALA A 30 13.76 -6.27 -0.61
C ALA A 30 15.14 -5.59 -0.68
N HIS A 31 16.22 -6.31 -0.33
CA HIS A 31 17.59 -5.81 -0.48
C HIS A 31 17.95 -5.54 -1.95
N LEU A 32 17.68 -6.50 -2.84
CA LEU A 32 17.91 -6.33 -4.28
C LEU A 32 17.15 -5.11 -4.84
N LYS A 33 15.91 -4.90 -4.39
CA LYS A 33 15.05 -3.81 -4.87
C LYS A 33 15.39 -2.43 -4.32
N TYR A 34 15.50 -2.30 -3.00
CA TYR A 34 15.55 -0.99 -2.36
C TYR A 34 16.96 -0.52 -2.04
N ILE A 35 17.90 -1.46 -1.84
CA ILE A 35 19.28 -1.14 -1.47
C ILE A 35 20.19 -1.24 -2.69
N ARG A 36 20.20 -2.40 -3.35
CA ARG A 36 20.99 -2.60 -4.58
C ARG A 36 20.38 -1.90 -5.79
N ARG A 37 19.07 -1.62 -5.74
CA ARG A 37 18.30 -0.96 -6.82
C ARG A 37 18.51 -1.64 -8.18
N LEU A 38 18.54 -2.97 -8.17
CA LEU A 38 18.61 -3.73 -9.41
C LEU A 38 17.35 -3.48 -10.25
N PRO A 39 17.48 -3.39 -11.58
CA PRO A 39 16.34 -3.22 -12.46
C PRO A 39 15.34 -4.36 -12.26
N THR A 40 14.06 -4.04 -12.38
CA THR A 40 12.99 -5.04 -12.42
C THR A 40 12.51 -5.20 -13.86
N PRO A 41 11.89 -6.33 -14.24
CA PRO A 41 11.28 -6.47 -15.56
C PRO A 41 10.31 -5.31 -15.80
N GLU A 42 10.40 -4.69 -16.98
CA GLU A 42 9.45 -3.64 -17.35
C GLU A 42 8.04 -4.24 -17.41
N PRO A 43 7.08 -3.68 -16.67
CA PRO A 43 5.72 -4.18 -16.69
C PRO A 43 5.10 -3.91 -18.07
N LEU A 44 4.59 -4.95 -18.72
CA LEU A 44 3.81 -4.81 -19.95
C LEU A 44 2.62 -3.85 -19.71
N GLU A 45 2.22 -3.07 -20.72
CA GLU A 45 1.06 -2.17 -20.62
C GLU A 45 -0.25 -2.89 -20.27
N SER A 46 -0.34 -4.16 -20.65
CA SER A 46 -1.45 -5.06 -20.37
C SER A 46 -1.37 -5.73 -18.98
N SER A 47 -0.31 -5.47 -18.22
CA SER A 47 -0.13 -6.07 -16.90
C SER A 47 -1.21 -5.60 -15.91
N PRO A 48 -1.59 -6.45 -14.93
CA PRO A 48 -2.55 -6.07 -13.90
C PRO A 48 -2.13 -4.84 -13.09
N LEU A 49 -0.83 -4.63 -12.89
CA LEU A 49 -0.28 -3.48 -12.15
C LEU A 49 -0.57 -2.17 -12.89
N ILE A 50 -0.16 -2.07 -14.16
CA ILE A 50 -0.34 -0.86 -14.96
C ILE A 50 -1.84 -0.59 -15.19
N ARG A 51 -2.63 -1.64 -15.44
CA ARG A 51 -4.08 -1.51 -15.49
C ARG A 51 -4.65 -0.95 -14.18
N GLY A 52 -4.21 -1.48 -13.04
CA GLY A 52 -4.63 -1.01 -11.72
C GLY A 52 -4.35 0.48 -11.53
N GLN A 53 -3.14 0.94 -11.87
CA GLN A 53 -2.76 2.35 -11.79
C GLN A 53 -3.69 3.25 -12.63
N ARG A 54 -3.98 2.86 -13.88
CA ARG A 54 -4.94 3.60 -14.72
C ARG A 54 -6.33 3.67 -14.11
N VAL A 55 -6.81 2.60 -13.48
CA VAL A 55 -8.14 2.60 -12.83
C VAL A 55 -8.19 3.54 -11.64
N HIS A 56 -7.12 3.62 -10.83
CA HIS A 56 -7.02 4.61 -9.74
C HIS A 56 -6.98 6.03 -10.29
N GLU A 57 -6.20 6.28 -11.34
CA GLU A 57 -6.14 7.59 -12.01
C GLU A 57 -7.51 8.00 -12.58
N TYR A 58 -8.26 7.08 -13.19
CA TYR A 58 -9.64 7.35 -13.64
C TYR A 58 -10.56 7.70 -12.48
N ALA A 59 -10.42 7.03 -11.33
CA ALA A 59 -11.20 7.32 -10.14
C ALA A 59 -10.86 8.70 -9.58
N GLU A 60 -9.58 9.01 -9.40
CA GLU A 60 -9.08 10.31 -8.95
C GLU A 60 -9.59 11.44 -9.83
N ASN A 61 -9.38 11.33 -11.15
CA ASN A 61 -9.80 12.35 -12.11
C ASN A 61 -11.31 12.57 -12.12
N TYR A 62 -12.10 11.51 -11.95
CA TYR A 62 -13.55 11.63 -11.85
C TYR A 62 -13.98 12.31 -10.55
N ILE A 63 -13.45 11.88 -9.39
CA ILE A 63 -13.82 12.45 -8.08
C ILE A 63 -13.46 13.93 -8.02
N ARG A 64 -12.31 14.33 -8.59
CA ARG A 64 -11.87 15.73 -8.65
C ARG A 64 -12.62 16.59 -9.67
N GLY A 65 -13.45 15.98 -10.52
CA GLY A 65 -14.13 16.65 -11.62
C GLY A 65 -13.21 17.03 -12.79
N THR A 66 -12.00 16.49 -12.87
CA THR A 66 -11.11 16.65 -14.03
C THR A 66 -11.68 15.95 -15.27
N THR A 67 -12.44 14.88 -15.06
CA THR A 67 -13.19 14.19 -16.12
C THR A 67 -14.67 14.10 -15.75
N GLU A 68 -15.54 14.48 -16.69
CA GLU A 68 -16.98 14.43 -16.46
C GLU A 68 -17.55 13.00 -16.49
N THR A 69 -17.00 12.16 -17.36
CA THR A 69 -17.52 10.81 -17.60
C THR A 69 -16.85 9.79 -16.69
N LEU A 70 -17.65 9.00 -15.97
CA LEU A 70 -17.15 7.87 -15.19
C LEU A 70 -16.63 6.77 -16.13
N HIS A 71 -15.39 6.33 -15.93
CA HIS A 71 -14.82 5.27 -16.75
C HIS A 71 -15.50 3.92 -16.47
N LYS A 72 -15.72 3.10 -17.51
CA LYS A 72 -16.42 1.80 -17.43
C LYS A 72 -15.89 0.83 -16.37
N SER A 73 -14.61 0.91 -16.01
CA SER A 73 -14.03 0.06 -14.96
C SER A 73 -14.56 0.38 -13.56
N LEU A 74 -15.19 1.54 -13.38
CA LEU A 74 -15.72 2.03 -12.11
C LEU A 74 -17.26 1.90 -12.04
N GLU A 75 -17.90 1.52 -13.15
CA GLU A 75 -19.36 1.54 -13.33
C GLU A 75 -20.10 0.69 -12.29
N GLN A 76 -19.52 -0.44 -11.87
CA GLN A 76 -20.11 -1.30 -10.84
C GLN A 76 -20.24 -0.62 -9.46
N LEU A 77 -19.55 0.50 -9.27
CA LEU A 77 -19.57 1.33 -8.07
C LEU A 77 -19.98 2.78 -8.39
N SER A 78 -20.68 3.02 -9.52
CA SER A 78 -20.97 4.36 -10.04
C SER A 78 -21.57 5.29 -8.98
N GLN A 79 -22.65 4.86 -8.32
CA GLN A 79 -23.32 5.63 -7.27
C GLN A 79 -22.37 6.04 -6.14
N ARG A 80 -21.37 5.20 -5.81
CA ARG A 80 -20.41 5.53 -4.77
C ARG A 80 -19.36 6.53 -5.25
N PHE A 81 -18.91 6.44 -6.50
CA PHE A 81 -18.02 7.43 -7.08
C PHE A 81 -18.71 8.78 -7.30
N GLU A 82 -19.99 8.78 -7.69
CA GLU A 82 -20.84 9.97 -7.76
C GLU A 82 -20.91 10.66 -6.39
N LEU A 83 -21.16 9.89 -5.32
CA LEU A 83 -21.16 10.42 -3.96
C LEU A 83 -19.79 10.97 -3.53
N LEU A 84 -18.69 10.28 -3.86
CA LEU A 84 -17.34 10.80 -3.58
C LEU A 84 -17.10 12.12 -4.29
N ARG A 85 -17.53 12.26 -5.54
CA ARG A 85 -17.40 13.50 -6.32
C ARG A 85 -18.22 14.64 -5.71
N GLU A 86 -19.46 14.38 -5.31
CA GLU A 86 -20.30 15.34 -4.61
C GLU A 86 -19.65 15.81 -3.31
N PHE A 87 -19.25 14.88 -2.44
CA PHE A 87 -18.61 15.20 -1.17
C PHE A 87 -17.22 15.83 -1.33
N TYR A 88 -16.51 15.57 -2.43
CA TYR A 88 -15.29 16.29 -2.78
C TYR A 88 -15.58 17.76 -3.07
N GLY A 89 -16.65 18.05 -3.83
CA GLY A 89 -17.12 19.42 -4.08
C GLY A 89 -17.53 20.17 -2.79
N GLU A 90 -17.95 19.44 -1.76
CA GLU A 90 -18.25 19.98 -0.42
C GLU A 90 -17.03 20.10 0.50
N GLY A 91 -15.84 19.65 0.07
CA GLY A 91 -14.63 19.63 0.90
C GLY A 91 -14.61 18.56 2.00
N LYS A 92 -15.48 17.54 1.91
CA LYS A 92 -15.55 16.42 2.87
C LYS A 92 -14.72 15.22 2.45
N VAL A 93 -14.26 15.16 1.20
CA VAL A 93 -13.43 14.08 0.68
C VAL A 93 -12.03 14.59 0.39
N LEU A 94 -11.05 13.84 0.88
CA LEU A 94 -9.65 13.95 0.50
C LEU A 94 -9.34 12.83 -0.50
N VAL A 95 -8.58 13.11 -1.57
CA VAL A 95 -8.34 12.16 -2.68
C VAL A 95 -6.87 12.08 -2.99
N GLU A 96 -6.34 10.86 -3.04
CA GLU A 96 -4.93 10.57 -3.30
C GLU A 96 -4.00 11.28 -2.29
N GLU A 97 -4.41 11.26 -1.02
CA GLU A 97 -3.71 11.92 0.08
C GLU A 97 -2.36 11.29 0.34
N GLU A 98 -1.32 12.12 0.34
CA GLU A 98 0.05 11.75 0.63
C GLU A 98 0.33 11.89 2.13
N TRP A 99 0.44 10.75 2.81
CA TRP A 99 0.80 10.71 4.22
C TRP A 99 2.25 10.30 4.40
N ALA A 100 2.99 11.15 5.10
CA ALA A 100 4.41 10.93 5.36
C ALA A 100 4.78 11.26 6.80
N LEU A 101 5.62 10.41 7.39
CA LEU A 101 6.16 10.59 8.73
C LEU A 101 7.69 10.51 8.73
N THR A 102 8.33 11.24 9.63
CA THR A 102 9.76 11.08 9.97
C THR A 102 9.98 9.82 10.82
N ARG A 103 11.24 9.50 11.13
CA ARG A 103 11.60 8.37 11.98
C ARG A 103 11.15 8.55 13.44
N GLU A 104 11.05 9.82 13.84
CA GLU A 104 10.55 10.29 15.14
C GLU A 104 9.02 10.29 15.20
N LEU A 105 8.35 9.84 14.12
CA LEU A 105 6.89 9.77 13.97
C LEU A 105 6.21 11.13 13.83
N GLU A 106 6.93 12.16 13.39
CA GLU A 106 6.33 13.48 13.12
C GLU A 106 5.83 13.58 11.68
N PRO A 107 4.65 14.16 11.41
CA PRO A 107 4.21 14.45 10.05
C PRO A 107 5.22 15.29 9.28
N CYS A 108 5.48 14.92 8.02
CA CYS A 108 6.36 15.68 7.13
C CYS A 108 5.84 15.71 5.70
N ALA A 109 6.44 16.53 4.85
CA ALA A 109 6.12 16.53 3.42
C ALA A 109 6.54 15.19 2.77
N TRP A 110 5.80 14.74 1.76
CA TRP A 110 6.04 13.48 1.05
C TRP A 110 7.46 13.34 0.49
N ASN A 111 8.02 14.45 0.00
CA ASN A 111 9.36 14.50 -0.60
C ASN A 111 10.42 15.09 0.34
N ALA A 112 10.14 15.23 1.64
CA ALA A 112 11.13 15.72 2.60
C ALA A 112 12.34 14.77 2.69
N ASP A 113 13.55 15.32 2.87
CA ASP A 113 14.76 14.50 3.05
C ASP A 113 14.70 13.60 4.30
N THR A 114 13.91 14.01 5.30
CA THR A 114 13.72 13.29 6.58
C THR A 114 12.59 12.27 6.55
N VAL A 115 11.90 12.12 5.41
CA VAL A 115 10.78 11.18 5.30
C VAL A 115 11.24 9.75 5.54
N TRP A 116 10.52 9.07 6.43
CA TRP A 116 10.78 7.68 6.77
C TRP A 116 9.65 6.78 6.29
N LEU A 117 8.40 7.07 6.65
CA LEU A 117 7.22 6.32 6.23
C LEU A 117 6.45 7.09 5.16
N ARG A 118 6.00 6.40 4.11
CA ARG A 118 5.07 6.92 3.10
C ARG A 118 3.87 6.01 2.92
N CYS A 119 2.68 6.57 2.90
CA CYS A 119 1.42 5.90 2.57
C CYS A 119 0.54 6.85 1.77
N LYS A 120 -0.09 6.34 0.71
CA LYS A 120 -1.02 7.12 -0.11
C LYS A 120 -2.41 6.51 0.01
N ALA A 121 -3.38 7.29 0.47
CA ALA A 121 -4.76 6.86 0.60
C ALA A 121 -5.57 7.29 -0.62
N ASP A 122 -6.29 6.37 -1.25
CA ASP A 122 -7.01 6.66 -2.51
C ASP A 122 -8.14 7.68 -2.26
N ALA A 123 -8.95 7.46 -1.22
CA ALA A 123 -9.95 8.43 -0.78
C ALA A 123 -10.22 8.35 0.73
N VAL A 124 -10.49 9.50 1.35
CA VAL A 124 -10.89 9.61 2.75
C VAL A 124 -12.10 10.53 2.86
N ILE A 125 -13.20 10.02 3.40
CA ILE A 125 -14.39 10.81 3.71
C ILE A 125 -14.30 11.23 5.17
N LEU A 126 -14.34 12.53 5.44
CA LEU A 126 -14.50 13.11 6.77
C LEU A 126 -15.98 13.40 6.98
N HIS A 127 -16.68 12.53 7.72
CA HIS A 127 -18.13 12.71 7.93
C HIS A 127 -18.40 13.83 8.93
N ASP A 128 -17.61 13.88 9.99
CA ASP A 128 -17.67 14.84 11.08
C ASP A 128 -16.31 14.90 11.80
N PRO A 129 -16.11 15.77 12.83
CA PRO A 129 -14.82 15.89 13.52
C PRO A 129 -14.30 14.60 14.18
N LEU A 130 -15.16 13.61 14.43
CA LEU A 130 -14.87 12.38 15.17
C LEU A 130 -14.88 11.13 14.29
N THR A 131 -15.52 11.15 13.12
CA THR A 131 -15.66 9.95 12.28
C THR A 131 -15.21 10.13 10.84
N ALA A 132 -14.56 9.09 10.29
CA ALA A 132 -14.10 9.08 8.91
C ALA A 132 -14.24 7.69 8.25
N THR A 133 -14.33 7.68 6.92
CA THR A 133 -14.17 6.46 6.11
C THR A 133 -12.89 6.53 5.30
N VAL A 134 -12.01 5.54 5.43
CA VAL A 134 -10.79 5.41 4.62
C VAL A 134 -11.01 4.33 3.56
N ILE A 135 -10.87 4.70 2.30
CA ILE A 135 -11.22 3.89 1.15
C ILE A 135 -9.96 3.56 0.34
N ASP A 136 -9.84 2.29 -0.03
CA ASP A 136 -8.75 1.77 -0.85
C ASP A 136 -9.36 0.98 -2.01
N PHE A 137 -9.17 1.48 -3.22
CA PHE A 137 -9.68 0.91 -4.45
C PHE A 137 -8.84 -0.32 -4.83
N LYS A 138 -9.50 -1.36 -5.30
CA LYS A 138 -8.87 -2.63 -5.65
C LYS A 138 -9.34 -3.10 -7.01
N THR A 139 -8.36 -3.42 -7.86
CA THR A 139 -8.57 -4.11 -9.12
C THR A 139 -8.12 -5.57 -9.00
N GLY A 140 -8.62 -6.42 -9.89
CA GLY A 140 -8.34 -7.84 -9.92
C GLY A 140 -9.08 -8.63 -8.84
N ARG A 141 -8.56 -9.82 -8.53
CA ARG A 141 -9.21 -10.80 -7.66
C ARG A 141 -8.95 -10.51 -6.18
N ARG A 142 -10.01 -10.52 -5.39
CA ARG A 142 -10.00 -10.53 -3.93
C ARG A 142 -9.46 -11.85 -3.39
N PHE A 143 -9.90 -12.99 -3.95
CA PHE A 143 -9.53 -14.31 -3.45
C PHE A 143 -8.02 -14.53 -3.46
N GLY A 144 -7.46 -14.83 -2.28
CA GLY A 144 -6.02 -14.98 -2.04
C GLY A 144 -5.29 -13.68 -1.69
N ASN A 145 -5.97 -12.54 -1.70
CA ASN A 145 -5.41 -11.22 -1.38
C ASN A 145 -6.08 -10.56 -0.16
N GLU A 146 -7.10 -11.16 0.43
CA GLU A 146 -7.92 -10.57 1.50
C GLU A 146 -7.08 -10.16 2.71
N ILE A 147 -6.16 -11.02 3.14
CA ILE A 147 -5.30 -10.75 4.29
C ILE A 147 -4.41 -9.52 4.01
N LYS A 148 -3.80 -9.47 2.81
CA LYS A 148 -2.95 -8.35 2.39
C LYS A 148 -3.76 -7.05 2.33
N HIS A 149 -4.92 -7.06 1.69
CA HIS A 149 -5.74 -5.85 1.54
C HIS A 149 -6.24 -5.36 2.89
N ASN A 150 -6.68 -6.26 3.77
CA ASN A 150 -7.10 -5.91 5.12
C ASN A 150 -5.95 -5.35 5.98
N GLN A 151 -4.72 -5.84 5.82
CA GLN A 151 -3.56 -5.27 6.50
C GLN A 151 -3.24 -3.85 6.00
N GLN A 152 -3.37 -3.60 4.70
CA GLN A 152 -3.19 -2.26 4.13
C GLN A 152 -4.23 -1.28 4.67
N ALA A 153 -5.51 -1.66 4.64
CA ALA A 153 -6.60 -0.88 5.20
C ALA A 153 -6.39 -0.57 6.70
N GLN A 154 -5.92 -1.54 7.48
CA GLN A 154 -5.59 -1.34 8.89
C GLN A 154 -4.46 -0.33 9.11
N LEU A 155 -3.42 -0.37 8.27
CA LEU A 155 -2.35 0.63 8.32
C LEU A 155 -2.88 2.03 8.00
N TYR A 156 -3.75 2.15 6.99
CA TYR A 156 -4.32 3.45 6.62
C TYR A 156 -5.22 4.01 7.73
N ALA A 157 -6.07 3.18 8.36
CA ALA A 157 -6.83 3.62 9.53
C ALA A 157 -5.92 4.03 10.70
N ALA A 158 -4.87 3.25 10.98
CA ALA A 158 -3.92 3.58 12.04
C ALA A 158 -3.22 4.93 11.81
N LEU A 159 -2.81 5.22 10.57
CA LEU A 159 -2.23 6.50 10.19
C LEU A 159 -3.25 7.64 10.22
N ALA A 160 -4.48 7.40 9.77
CA ALA A 160 -5.54 8.40 9.84
C ALA A 160 -5.85 8.81 11.29
N PHE A 161 -5.95 7.87 12.23
CA PHE A 161 -6.11 8.22 13.66
C PHE A 161 -4.97 9.08 14.22
N PHE A 162 -3.75 8.84 13.72
CA PHE A 162 -2.56 9.58 14.11
C PHE A 162 -2.56 11.01 13.54
N LEU A 163 -2.83 11.14 12.23
CA LEU A 163 -2.83 12.41 11.50
C LEU A 163 -4.04 13.29 11.82
N PHE A 164 -5.15 12.70 12.21
CA PHE A 164 -6.38 13.38 12.62
C PHE A 164 -6.71 13.02 14.08
N PRO A 165 -6.09 13.69 15.08
CA PRO A 165 -6.18 13.31 16.49
C PRO A 165 -7.59 13.39 17.11
N SER A 166 -8.54 14.06 16.46
CA SER A 166 -9.93 14.13 16.91
C SER A 166 -10.75 12.87 16.57
N LEU A 167 -10.34 12.09 15.55
CA LEU A 167 -11.11 10.92 15.10
C LEU A 167 -11.20 9.86 16.20
N THR A 168 -12.39 9.40 16.56
CA THR A 168 -12.61 8.29 17.50
C THR A 168 -12.90 6.98 16.79
N ASP A 169 -13.49 7.06 15.60
CA ASP A 169 -13.99 5.92 14.84
C ASP A 169 -13.66 6.06 13.35
N ILE A 170 -13.13 4.98 12.76
CA ILE A 170 -12.82 4.91 11.34
C ILE A 170 -13.44 3.66 10.75
N THR A 171 -14.14 3.83 9.64
CA THR A 171 -14.58 2.74 8.79
C THR A 171 -13.60 2.57 7.64
N THR A 172 -12.94 1.42 7.53
CA THR A 172 -12.14 1.11 6.35
C THR A 172 -13.00 0.41 5.30
N GLN A 173 -12.90 0.81 4.05
CA GLN A 173 -13.56 0.15 2.93
C GLN A 173 -12.57 -0.25 1.84
N LEU A 174 -12.69 -1.49 1.37
CA LEU A 174 -12.00 -2.00 0.19
C LEU A 174 -13.00 -2.13 -0.94
N TRP A 175 -12.83 -1.34 -1.99
CA TRP A 175 -13.76 -1.28 -3.13
C TRP A 175 -13.21 -2.09 -4.29
N TYR A 176 -13.82 -3.23 -4.59
CA TYR A 176 -13.36 -4.13 -5.65
C TYR A 176 -14.07 -3.82 -6.96
N THR A 177 -13.40 -3.05 -7.82
CA THR A 177 -13.98 -2.55 -9.07
C THR A 177 -14.27 -3.67 -10.09
N ASP A 178 -13.55 -4.78 -9.99
CA ASP A 178 -13.66 -5.94 -10.89
C ASP A 178 -14.55 -7.07 -10.35
N GLU A 179 -15.03 -6.97 -9.10
CA GLU A 179 -15.83 -8.02 -8.45
C GLU A 179 -17.27 -7.57 -8.19
N LYS A 180 -17.97 -7.15 -9.26
CA LYS A 180 -19.38 -6.75 -9.21
C LYS A 180 -19.68 -5.68 -8.14
N GLY A 181 -18.74 -4.74 -7.95
CA GLY A 181 -18.89 -3.67 -6.98
C GLY A 181 -18.89 -4.13 -5.52
N LEU A 182 -18.25 -5.27 -5.23
CA LEU A 182 -18.10 -5.73 -3.86
C LEU A 182 -17.36 -4.68 -3.02
N VAL A 183 -17.91 -4.37 -1.84
CA VAL A 183 -17.27 -3.55 -0.82
C VAL A 183 -17.04 -4.41 0.42
N ALA A 184 -15.78 -4.51 0.85
CA ALA A 184 -15.46 -5.09 2.15
C ALA A 184 -15.27 -3.96 3.16
N GLU A 185 -16.01 -3.99 4.26
CA GLU A 185 -16.00 -2.93 5.26
C GLU A 185 -15.54 -3.47 6.63
N LYS A 186 -14.84 -2.61 7.38
CA LYS A 186 -14.51 -2.87 8.78
C LYS A 186 -14.50 -1.58 9.59
N HIS A 187 -15.21 -1.62 10.71
CA HIS A 187 -15.16 -0.56 11.71
C HIS A 187 -13.96 -0.74 12.66
N ILE A 188 -13.25 0.34 12.95
CA ILE A 188 -12.07 0.37 13.83
C ILE A 188 -12.20 1.56 14.76
N GLN A 189 -12.11 1.32 16.06
CA GLN A 189 -12.07 2.38 17.08
C GLN A 189 -10.64 2.84 17.35
N ARG A 190 -10.46 4.07 17.82
CA ARG A 190 -9.15 4.69 18.11
C ARG A 190 -8.23 3.79 18.95
N ILE A 191 -8.75 3.15 20.00
CA ILE A 191 -7.94 2.25 20.85
C ILE A 191 -7.31 1.12 20.03
N LYS A 192 -8.08 0.54 19.09
CA LYS A 192 -7.59 -0.49 18.19
C LYS A 192 -6.65 0.08 17.13
N GLY A 193 -6.94 1.29 16.65
CA GLY A 193 -6.07 2.05 15.77
C GLY A 193 -4.67 2.24 16.35
N GLN A 194 -4.57 2.60 17.64
CA GLN A 194 -3.30 2.78 18.33
C GLN A 194 -2.50 1.47 18.43
N GLU A 195 -3.17 0.35 18.76
CA GLU A 195 -2.52 -0.97 18.78
C GLU A 195 -1.97 -1.34 17.39
N LEU A 196 -2.76 -1.09 16.33
CA LEU A 196 -2.36 -1.34 14.95
C LEU A 196 -1.17 -0.45 14.56
N PHE A 197 -1.22 0.83 14.90
CA PHE A 197 -0.14 1.79 14.66
C PHE A 197 1.17 1.28 15.26
N ASN A 198 1.18 0.99 16.57
CA ASN A 198 2.37 0.48 17.25
C ASN A 198 2.92 -0.80 16.59
N LYS A 199 2.04 -1.76 16.27
CA LYS A 199 2.43 -3.00 15.59
C LYS A 199 3.07 -2.75 14.21
N PHE A 200 2.55 -1.81 13.43
CA PHE A 200 3.13 -1.47 12.13
C PHE A 200 4.45 -0.71 12.29
N ILE A 201 4.54 0.24 13.22
CA ILE A 201 5.78 0.96 13.51
C ILE A 201 6.89 0.00 13.94
N ASP A 202 6.60 -0.99 14.80
CA ASP A 202 7.58 -2.01 15.20
C ASP A 202 8.09 -2.82 14.00
N LYS A 203 7.19 -3.22 13.10
CA LYS A 203 7.55 -3.91 11.85
C LYS A 203 8.41 -3.04 10.93
N PHE A 204 8.04 -1.77 10.75
CA PHE A 204 8.81 -0.84 9.92
C PHE A 204 10.18 -0.56 10.51
N ARG A 205 10.28 -0.40 11.84
CA ARG A 205 11.57 -0.24 12.53
C ARG A 205 12.43 -1.49 12.35
N ALA A 206 11.87 -2.68 12.58
CA ALA A 206 12.59 -3.94 12.37
C ALA A 206 13.12 -4.10 10.93
N MET A 207 12.34 -3.70 9.92
CA MET A 207 12.77 -3.71 8.52
C MET A 207 13.86 -2.68 8.24
N THR A 208 13.70 -1.44 8.72
CA THR A 208 14.60 -0.32 8.41
C THR A 208 15.88 -0.33 9.26
N SER A 209 15.91 -1.09 10.36
CA SER A 209 17.12 -1.36 11.14
C SER A 209 17.76 -2.71 10.82
N ALA A 210 17.26 -3.45 9.82
CA ALA A 210 17.80 -4.75 9.45
C ALA A 210 19.18 -4.60 8.81
N THR A 211 20.18 -5.28 9.38
CA THR A 211 21.54 -5.38 8.83
C THR A 211 21.78 -6.72 8.10
N ARG A 212 20.79 -7.60 8.08
CA ARG A 212 20.84 -8.90 7.41
C ARG A 212 19.57 -9.12 6.59
N PHE A 213 19.76 -9.62 5.38
CA PHE A 213 18.68 -9.89 4.43
C PHE A 213 18.71 -11.35 4.00
N PRO A 214 18.38 -12.29 4.90
CA PRO A 214 18.43 -13.71 4.57
C PRO A 214 17.44 -14.03 3.44
N PRO A 215 17.85 -14.80 2.42
CA PRO A 215 16.93 -15.25 1.39
C PRO A 215 15.89 -16.21 1.99
N ARG A 216 14.66 -16.18 1.46
CA ARG A 216 13.57 -17.10 1.82
C ARG A 216 13.06 -17.82 0.57
N PRO A 217 13.88 -18.67 -0.06
CA PRO A 217 13.53 -19.30 -1.31
C PRO A 217 12.47 -20.38 -1.10
N ASN A 218 11.37 -20.27 -1.84
CA ASN A 218 10.39 -21.33 -2.03
C ASN A 218 9.64 -21.02 -3.33
N VAL A 219 9.02 -22.04 -3.92
CA VAL A 219 8.34 -21.93 -5.21
C VAL A 219 7.33 -20.77 -5.23
N MET A 220 6.54 -20.59 -4.16
CA MET A 220 5.53 -19.53 -4.10
C MET A 220 6.14 -18.13 -4.06
N ASN A 221 7.25 -17.95 -3.34
CA ASN A 221 7.99 -16.70 -3.29
C ASN A 221 8.72 -16.40 -4.60
N CYS A 222 9.31 -17.40 -5.23
CA CYS A 222 10.19 -17.24 -6.38
C CYS A 222 9.43 -17.15 -7.72
N LYS A 223 8.27 -17.82 -7.84
CA LYS A 223 7.46 -17.88 -9.07
C LYS A 223 7.13 -16.51 -9.69
N TRP A 224 6.87 -15.52 -8.85
CA TRP A 224 6.50 -14.15 -9.26
C TRP A 224 7.48 -13.09 -8.74
N CYS A 225 8.70 -13.49 -8.39
CA CYS A 225 9.72 -12.57 -7.93
C CYS A 225 10.34 -11.83 -9.11
N ASP A 226 10.44 -10.50 -9.03
CA ASP A 226 11.08 -9.65 -10.05
C ASP A 226 12.54 -10.06 -10.33
N TYR A 227 13.20 -10.75 -9.39
CA TYR A 227 14.59 -11.20 -9.50
C TYR A 227 14.73 -12.72 -9.65
N GLY A 228 13.61 -13.45 -9.72
CA GLY A 228 13.61 -14.90 -9.94
C GLY A 228 14.01 -15.27 -11.37
N THR A 229 14.25 -16.55 -11.61
CA THR A 229 14.72 -17.07 -12.91
C THR A 229 13.62 -17.22 -13.96
N GLN A 230 12.35 -17.37 -13.56
CA GLN A 230 11.25 -17.63 -14.51
C GLN A 230 10.62 -16.37 -15.13
N LYS A 231 10.20 -15.44 -14.27
CA LYS A 231 9.48 -14.21 -14.65
C LYS A 231 10.25 -12.95 -14.28
N GLY A 232 11.39 -13.11 -13.62
CA GLY A 232 12.25 -12.03 -13.18
C GLY A 232 13.47 -11.86 -14.06
N THR A 233 14.43 -11.06 -13.59
CA THR A 233 15.69 -10.78 -14.28
C THR A 233 16.73 -11.91 -14.17
N GLY A 234 16.53 -12.87 -13.27
CA GLY A 234 17.51 -13.92 -12.98
C GLY A 234 18.65 -13.50 -12.04
N ASP A 235 18.65 -12.27 -11.52
CA ASP A 235 19.72 -11.77 -10.63
C ASP A 235 19.79 -12.47 -9.26
N CYS A 236 18.71 -13.12 -8.82
CA CYS A 236 18.67 -13.80 -7.52
C CYS A 236 19.32 -15.19 -7.60
N THR A 237 20.54 -15.31 -7.08
CA THR A 237 21.29 -16.58 -6.98
C THR A 237 20.66 -17.63 -6.08
N PHE A 238 19.63 -17.27 -5.29
CA PHE A 238 18.90 -18.18 -4.41
C PHE A 238 17.52 -18.56 -4.95
N ALA A 239 17.14 -18.11 -6.15
CA ALA A 239 15.84 -18.41 -6.72
C ALA A 239 15.64 -19.92 -6.90
N VAL A 240 14.42 -20.40 -6.67
CA VAL A 240 14.03 -21.80 -6.87
C VAL A 240 12.85 -21.87 -7.83
N GLU A 241 12.82 -22.95 -8.62
CA GLU A 241 11.77 -23.23 -9.59
C GLU A 241 10.87 -24.38 -9.11
N PRO A 242 9.58 -24.42 -9.53
CA PRO A 242 8.81 -25.66 -9.45
C PRO A 242 9.50 -26.73 -10.30
N LEU A 243 9.58 -27.95 -9.77
CA LEU A 243 9.95 -29.14 -10.55
C LEU A 243 8.97 -29.37 -11.70
#